data_AF-A0A2W4JYF1-F1
#
_entry.id   AF-A0A2W4JYF1-F1
#
_cell.length_a   1.000
_cell.length_b   1.000
_cell.length_c   1.000
_cell.angle_alpha   90.00
_cell.angle_beta   90.00
_cell.angle_gamma   90.00
#
_symmetry.space_group_name_H-M   'P 1'
#
loop_
_entity.id
_entity.type
_entity.pdbx_description
1 polymer ?
#
loop_
_entity_poly.entity_id
_entity_poly.type
_entity_poly.pdbx_seq_one_letter_code
_entity_poly.pdbx_strand_id
1 'polypeptide(L)'
;MRGSAGTAKNERDAASAAARRDPQELWAMTHRATRIIGTDVRNAEGEALGDIKELVIEPRTGEIAYAVVSFGGVLGLGDKLFAVPWKALQLDARDHVFVLDVEKERLRQAPGFDPDRWPDMANAQWNTEVRRFYGQDRERVRPHPDSPASRSTTGGEAAPRR
;
A
#
# COMPACT_ATOMS: atom_id res chain seq x y z
N MET A 1 -42.97 11.12 11.94
CA MET A 1 -41.73 10.32 12.15
C MET A 1 -41.15 10.02 10.77
N ARG A 2 -40.00 10.61 10.41
CA ARG A 2 -39.32 10.43 9.10
C ARG A 2 -38.11 9.50 9.31
N GLY A 3 -37.97 8.53 8.41
CA GLY A 3 -37.05 7.41 8.51
C GLY A 3 -35.58 7.72 8.14
N SER A 4 -34.70 6.87 8.67
CA SER A 4 -33.27 6.78 8.36
C SER A 4 -33.07 5.84 7.16
N ALA A 5 -32.53 6.35 6.05
CA ALA A 5 -32.23 5.58 4.84
C ALA A 5 -30.99 6.14 4.10
N GLY A 6 -29.91 6.44 4.85
CA GLY A 6 -28.71 7.07 4.31
C GLY A 6 -27.56 6.12 3.93
N THR A 7 -27.52 4.91 4.49
CA THR A 7 -26.30 4.07 4.45
C THR A 7 -26.24 3.10 3.27
N ALA A 8 -27.36 2.62 2.73
CA ALA A 8 -27.37 1.59 1.67
C ALA A 8 -27.10 2.12 0.25
N LYS A 9 -27.11 3.44 0.03
CA LYS A 9 -26.91 4.05 -1.29
C LYS A 9 -25.43 4.15 -1.68
N ASN A 10 -24.56 4.35 -0.70
CA ASN A 10 -23.14 4.64 -0.91
C ASN A 10 -22.34 3.45 -1.47
N GLU A 11 -22.72 2.22 -1.11
CA GLU A 11 -22.05 1.00 -1.59
C GLU A 11 -22.46 0.64 -3.02
N ARG A 12 -23.70 0.94 -3.41
CA ARG A 12 -24.21 0.73 -4.78
C ARG A 12 -23.58 1.71 -5.77
N ASP A 13 -23.31 2.94 -5.33
CA ASP A 13 -22.70 3.97 -6.16
C ASP A 13 -21.20 3.71 -6.40
N ALA A 14 -20.46 3.22 -5.40
CA ALA A 14 -19.06 2.80 -5.55
C ALA A 14 -18.91 1.56 -6.46
N ALA A 15 -19.80 0.57 -6.32
CA ALA A 15 -19.84 -0.60 -7.20
C ALA A 15 -20.19 -0.22 -8.65
N SER A 16 -21.06 0.77 -8.85
CA SER A 16 -21.46 1.28 -10.18
C SER A 16 -20.35 2.11 -10.85
N ALA A 17 -19.49 2.77 -10.09
CA ALA A 17 -18.32 3.49 -10.61
C ALA A 17 -17.21 2.53 -11.09
N ALA A 18 -16.99 1.42 -10.37
CA ALA A 18 -16.06 0.37 -10.81
C ALA A 18 -16.53 -0.33 -12.09
N ALA A 19 -17.85 -0.47 -12.28
CA ALA A 19 -18.45 -1.13 -13.43
C ALA A 19 -18.43 -0.31 -14.74
N ARG A 20 -18.02 0.97 -14.71
CA ARG A 20 -17.98 1.86 -15.89
C ARG A 20 -16.58 2.12 -16.44
N ARG A 21 -15.54 1.56 -15.83
CA ARG A 21 -14.18 1.66 -16.39
C ARG A 21 -14.14 0.81 -17.66
N ASP A 22 -13.65 1.39 -18.75
CA ASP A 22 -13.39 0.63 -19.96
C ASP A 22 -12.52 -0.57 -19.58
N PRO A 23 -12.88 -1.81 -19.97
CA PRO A 23 -12.03 -2.96 -19.77
C PRO A 23 -10.57 -2.62 -20.11
N GLN A 24 -10.32 -1.88 -21.20
CA GLN A 24 -9.01 -1.46 -21.66
C GLN A 24 -8.16 -0.72 -20.62
N GLU A 25 -8.79 0.11 -19.80
CA GLU A 25 -8.12 0.81 -18.71
C GLU A 25 -7.87 -0.08 -17.49
N LEU A 26 -8.74 -1.07 -17.24
CA LEU A 26 -8.56 -2.02 -16.14
C LEU A 26 -7.35 -2.93 -16.37
N TRP A 27 -7.13 -3.39 -17.60
CA TRP A 27 -5.95 -4.20 -17.91
C TRP A 27 -4.67 -3.38 -18.13
N ALA A 28 -4.77 -2.08 -18.43
CA ALA A 28 -3.60 -1.18 -18.50
C ALA A 28 -2.83 -1.09 -17.17
N MET A 29 -3.49 -1.38 -16.05
CA MET A 29 -2.89 -1.42 -14.71
C MET A 29 -2.26 -2.78 -14.37
N THR A 30 -2.31 -3.75 -15.28
CA THR A 30 -1.69 -5.07 -15.07
C THR A 30 -0.21 -5.02 -15.42
N HIS A 31 0.63 -5.31 -14.44
CA HIS A 31 2.07 -5.40 -14.63
C HIS A 31 2.55 -6.84 -14.49
N ARG A 32 3.56 -7.20 -15.30
CA ARG A 32 4.30 -8.45 -15.07
C ARG A 32 4.98 -8.36 -13.71
N ALA A 33 4.98 -9.45 -12.95
CA ALA A 33 5.72 -9.53 -11.68
C ALA A 33 7.20 -9.15 -11.84
N THR A 34 7.82 -9.48 -12.98
CA THR A 34 9.20 -9.10 -13.31
C THR A 34 9.44 -7.60 -13.50
N ARG A 35 8.38 -6.78 -13.57
CA ARG A 35 8.51 -5.31 -13.50
C ARG A 35 8.46 -4.77 -12.07
N ILE A 36 7.94 -5.55 -11.14
CA ILE A 36 7.80 -5.22 -9.71
C ILE A 36 9.03 -5.71 -8.95
N ILE A 37 9.51 -6.92 -9.30
CA ILE A 37 10.77 -7.44 -8.79
C ILE A 37 11.92 -6.59 -9.34
N GLY A 38 12.82 -6.17 -8.44
CA GLY A 38 13.91 -5.24 -8.68
C GLY A 38 13.54 -3.77 -8.54
N THR A 39 12.27 -3.45 -8.23
CA THR A 39 11.86 -2.06 -7.97
C THR A 39 12.35 -1.58 -6.62
N ASP A 40 12.87 -0.35 -6.57
CA ASP A 40 13.30 0.31 -5.34
C ASP A 40 12.14 0.51 -4.36
N VAL A 41 12.45 0.38 -3.08
CA VAL A 41 11.58 0.71 -1.96
C VAL A 41 12.17 1.89 -1.20
N ARG A 42 11.35 2.90 -0.90
CA ARG A 42 11.74 4.09 -0.13
C ARG A 42 10.75 4.36 1.00
N ASN A 43 11.17 5.13 2.00
CA ASN A 43 10.24 5.65 3.00
C ASN A 43 9.53 6.92 2.52
N ALA A 44 8.61 7.44 3.35
CA ALA A 44 7.88 8.68 3.08
C ALA A 44 8.79 9.92 2.97
N GLU A 45 10.02 9.87 3.51
CA GLU A 45 11.02 10.92 3.43
C GLU A 45 11.93 10.79 2.19
N GLY A 46 11.71 9.76 1.37
CA GLY A 46 12.49 9.48 0.17
C GLY A 46 13.79 8.72 0.42
N GLU A 47 14.05 8.24 1.64
CA GLU A 47 15.22 7.43 1.97
C GLU A 47 15.10 6.02 1.39
N ALA A 48 16.20 5.49 0.86
CA ALA A 48 16.25 4.13 0.34
C ALA A 48 16.12 3.09 1.47
N LEU A 49 15.15 2.19 1.29
CA LEU A 49 14.87 1.01 2.11
C LEU A 49 15.21 -0.29 1.37
N GLY A 50 15.81 -0.21 0.18
CA GLY A 50 16.28 -1.36 -0.60
C GLY A 50 15.42 -1.64 -1.82
N ASP A 51 15.25 -2.90 -2.20
CA ASP A 51 14.51 -3.29 -3.41
C ASP A 51 13.72 -4.60 -3.23
N ILE A 52 12.67 -4.78 -4.04
CA ILE A 52 11.81 -5.97 -4.01
C ILE A 52 12.56 -7.14 -4.67
N LYS A 53 12.80 -8.22 -3.93
CA LYS A 53 13.39 -9.45 -4.44
C LYS A 53 12.35 -10.47 -4.90
N GLU A 54 11.24 -10.60 -4.18
CA GLU A 54 10.24 -11.63 -4.46
C GLU A 54 8.83 -11.19 -4.09
N LEU A 55 7.85 -11.88 -4.68
CA LEU A 55 6.42 -11.73 -4.34
C LEU A 55 5.89 -13.06 -3.82
N VAL A 56 5.28 -13.01 -2.63
CA VAL A 56 4.69 -14.18 -1.98
C VAL A 56 3.20 -14.16 -2.23
N ILE A 57 2.69 -15.19 -2.89
CA ILE A 57 1.29 -15.30 -3.30
C ILE A 57 0.58 -16.32 -2.40
N GLU A 58 -0.60 -15.97 -1.89
CA GLU A 58 -1.47 -16.94 -1.24
C GLU A 58 -2.16 -17.80 -2.32
N PRO A 59 -1.89 -19.10 -2.42
CA PRO A 59 -2.37 -19.93 -3.54
C PRO A 59 -3.89 -20.13 -3.56
N ARG A 60 -4.56 -19.94 -2.41
CA ARG A 60 -6.02 -20.11 -2.31
C ARG A 60 -6.81 -18.93 -2.86
N THR A 61 -6.27 -17.71 -2.69
CA THR A 61 -6.94 -16.46 -3.06
C THR A 61 -6.34 -15.86 -4.34
N GLY A 62 -5.10 -16.22 -4.66
CA GLY A 62 -4.31 -15.59 -5.72
C GLY A 62 -3.79 -14.20 -5.35
N GLU A 63 -4.01 -13.75 -4.11
CA GLU A 63 -3.55 -12.43 -3.65
C GLU A 63 -2.06 -12.45 -3.31
N ILE A 64 -1.38 -11.34 -3.56
CA ILE A 64 -0.02 -11.12 -3.06
C ILE A 64 -0.13 -10.82 -1.56
N ALA A 65 0.39 -11.74 -0.73
CA ALA A 65 0.42 -11.59 0.70
C ALA A 65 1.55 -10.64 1.14
N TYR A 66 2.74 -10.83 0.56
CA TYR A 66 3.95 -10.09 0.92
C TYR A 66 4.80 -9.77 -0.31
N ALA A 67 5.45 -8.61 -0.29
CA ALA A 67 6.66 -8.36 -1.06
C ALA A 67 7.88 -8.59 -0.15
N VAL A 68 8.88 -9.29 -0.65
CA VAL A 68 10.13 -9.51 0.07
C VAL A 68 11.11 -8.42 -0.33
N VAL A 69 11.51 -7.60 0.63
CA VAL A 69 12.41 -6.46 0.42
C VAL A 69 13.78 -6.81 0.99
N SER A 70 14.83 -6.67 0.20
CA SER A 70 16.20 -6.74 0.71
C SER A 70 16.59 -5.39 1.30
N PHE A 71 17.17 -5.38 2.50
CA PHE A 71 17.63 -4.15 3.13
C PHE A 71 18.90 -4.37 3.97
N GLY A 72 19.86 -3.46 3.84
CA GLY A 72 20.97 -3.30 4.78
C GLY A 72 22.30 -3.99 4.43
N GLY A 73 22.45 -4.59 3.24
CA GLY A 73 23.74 -5.06 2.76
C GLY A 73 24.38 -4.15 1.70
N VAL A 74 25.64 -4.43 1.38
CA VAL A 74 26.39 -3.80 0.29
C VAL A 74 26.44 -4.81 -0.85
N LEU A 75 25.79 -4.51 -1.98
CA LEU A 75 25.82 -5.34 -3.20
C LEU A 75 25.50 -6.85 -2.96
N GLY A 76 24.47 -7.16 -2.16
CA GLY A 76 24.01 -8.54 -1.94
C GLY A 76 24.75 -9.31 -0.83
N LEU A 77 25.80 -8.73 -0.23
CA LEU A 77 26.51 -9.32 0.90
C LEU A 77 25.94 -8.78 2.22
N GLY A 78 25.45 -9.69 3.06
CA GLY A 78 24.85 -9.36 4.36
C GLY A 78 23.43 -8.80 4.26
N ASP A 79 22.78 -8.98 3.11
CA ASP A 79 21.39 -8.59 2.89
C ASP A 79 20.47 -9.37 3.84
N LYS A 80 19.63 -8.65 4.58
CA LYS A 80 18.53 -9.21 5.35
C LYS A 80 17.25 -9.01 4.56
N LEU A 81 16.44 -10.06 4.46
CA LEU A 81 15.15 -10.02 3.79
C LEU A 81 14.04 -9.68 4.77
N PHE A 82 13.10 -8.87 4.33
CA PHE A 82 11.95 -8.44 5.11
C PHE A 82 10.66 -8.75 4.34
N ALA A 83 9.75 -9.49 4.97
CA ALA A 83 8.43 -9.71 4.40
C ALA A 83 7.53 -8.52 4.71
N VAL A 84 7.31 -7.67 3.71
CA VAL A 84 6.47 -6.48 3.83
C VAL A 84 5.07 -6.83 3.31
N PRO A 85 4.00 -6.67 4.11
CA PRO A 85 2.64 -6.90 3.62
C PRO A 85 2.38 -6.06 2.36
N TRP A 86 1.85 -6.68 1.30
CA TRP A 86 1.60 -5.97 0.03
C TRP A 86 0.76 -4.70 0.23
N LYS A 87 -0.21 -4.76 1.16
CA LYS A 87 -1.11 -3.64 1.51
C LYS A 87 -0.43 -2.48 2.26
N ALA A 88 0.83 -2.63 2.67
CA ALA A 88 1.63 -1.57 3.30
C ALA A 88 2.47 -0.79 2.28
N LEU A 89 2.62 -1.31 1.06
CA LEU A 89 3.34 -0.64 -0.02
C LEU A 89 2.40 0.22 -0.87
N GLN A 90 2.91 1.37 -1.30
CA GLN A 90 2.23 2.25 -2.23
C GLN A 90 3.11 2.44 -3.47
N LEU A 91 2.55 2.24 -4.67
CA LEU A 91 3.29 2.49 -5.90
C LEU A 91 3.29 3.99 -6.20
N ASP A 92 4.47 4.61 -6.23
CA ASP A 92 4.64 5.91 -6.89
C ASP A 92 4.89 5.67 -8.38
N ALA A 93 3.85 5.88 -9.18
CA ALA A 93 3.91 5.66 -10.62
C ALA A 93 4.76 6.71 -11.36
N ARG A 94 5.08 7.86 -10.74
CA ARG A 94 5.93 8.88 -11.37
C ARG A 94 7.38 8.43 -11.36
N ASP A 95 7.85 8.05 -10.18
CA ASP A 95 9.25 7.67 -9.96
C ASP A 95 9.50 6.17 -10.12
N HIS A 96 8.44 5.38 -10.35
CA HIS A 96 8.50 3.92 -10.50
C HIS A 96 9.15 3.25 -9.29
N VAL A 97 8.78 3.68 -8.08
CA VAL A 97 9.26 3.14 -6.81
C VAL A 97 8.09 2.74 -5.92
N PHE A 98 8.33 1.85 -4.96
CA PHE A 98 7.38 1.59 -3.89
C PHE A 98 7.72 2.41 -2.65
N VAL A 99 6.70 2.99 -2.04
CA VAL A 99 6.80 3.72 -0.78
C VAL A 99 6.28 2.82 0.35
N LEU A 100 7.11 2.65 1.38
CA LEU A 100 6.79 1.99 2.63
C LEU A 100 6.87 3.02 3.77
N ASP A 101 5.76 3.29 4.43
CA ASP A 101 5.69 4.28 5.52
C ASP A 101 6.28 3.74 6.83
N VAL A 102 7.60 3.52 6.83
CA VAL A 102 8.37 3.05 7.98
C VAL A 102 9.74 3.74 7.99
N GLU A 103 10.12 4.30 9.14
CA GLU A 103 11.45 4.87 9.35
C GLU A 103 12.55 3.82 9.14
N LYS A 104 13.68 4.23 8.57
CA LYS A 104 14.79 3.33 8.22
C LYS A 104 15.35 2.60 9.43
N GLU A 105 15.50 3.29 10.56
CA GLU A 105 15.99 2.76 11.83
C GLU A 105 15.04 1.71 12.41
N ARG A 106 13.74 1.93 12.26
CA ARG A 106 12.71 0.96 12.66
C ARG A 106 12.78 -0.28 11.78
N LEU A 107 12.97 -0.12 10.47
CA LEU A 107 13.14 -1.26 9.55
C LEU A 107 14.38 -2.09 9.90
N ARG A 108 15.51 -1.48 10.32
CA ARG A 108 16.70 -2.22 10.78
C ARG A 108 16.38 -3.15 11.95
N GLN A 109 15.47 -2.76 12.82
CA GLN A 109 15.04 -3.52 14.00
C GLN A 109 13.92 -4.51 13.70
N ALA A 110 13.36 -4.50 12.49
CA ALA A 110 12.27 -5.38 12.11
C ALA A 110 12.72 -6.86 12.11
N PRO A 111 11.79 -7.79 12.41
CA PRO A 111 12.04 -9.21 12.18
C PRO A 111 12.21 -9.43 10.67
N GLY A 112 13.37 -9.97 10.30
CA GLY A 112 13.67 -10.37 8.93
C GLY A 112 14.38 -11.71 8.95
N PHE A 113 14.69 -12.22 7.77
CA PHE A 113 15.23 -13.55 7.58
C PHE A 113 16.39 -13.53 6.59
N ASP A 114 17.15 -14.61 6.60
CA ASP A 114 18.30 -14.79 5.72
C ASP A 114 17.84 -15.28 4.35
N PRO A 115 18.41 -14.78 3.24
CA PRO A 115 18.06 -15.23 1.89
C PRO A 115 18.25 -16.74 1.66
N ASP A 116 19.17 -17.38 2.39
CA ASP A 116 19.42 -18.82 2.31
C ASP A 116 18.54 -19.64 3.29
N ARG A 117 17.79 -18.96 4.17
CA ARG A 117 16.95 -19.61 5.19
C ARG A 117 15.57 -18.94 5.30
N TRP A 118 14.72 -19.25 4.33
CA TRP A 118 13.36 -18.76 4.28
C TRP A 118 12.50 -19.33 5.41
N PRO A 119 11.67 -18.50 6.07
CA PRO A 119 10.71 -18.97 7.06
C PRO A 119 9.57 -19.75 6.39
N ASP A 120 8.88 -20.58 7.16
CA ASP A 120 7.59 -21.13 6.74
C ASP A 120 6.55 -19.99 6.72
N MET A 121 6.40 -19.36 5.55
CA MET A 121 5.46 -18.26 5.36
C MET A 121 4.00 -18.70 5.40
N ALA A 122 3.70 -20.01 5.41
CA ALA A 122 2.36 -20.51 5.67
C ALA A 122 2.04 -20.59 7.17
N ASN A 123 3.05 -20.45 8.04
CA ASN A 123 2.87 -20.45 9.49
C ASN A 123 2.06 -19.22 9.97
N ALA A 124 0.93 -19.47 10.65
CA ALA A 124 0.02 -18.42 11.11
C ALA A 124 0.63 -17.48 12.16
N GLN A 125 1.50 -18.00 13.03
CA GLN A 125 2.16 -17.20 14.07
C GLN A 125 3.15 -16.21 13.44
N TRP A 126 4.02 -16.69 12.55
CA TRP A 126 4.97 -15.85 11.83
C TRP A 126 4.24 -14.74 11.05
N ASN A 127 3.17 -15.10 10.34
CA ASN A 127 2.36 -14.13 9.60
C ASN A 127 1.76 -13.04 10.49
N THR A 128 1.31 -13.42 11.70
CA THR A 128 0.75 -12.49 12.68
C THR A 128 1.81 -11.55 13.25
N GLU A 129 3.01 -12.05 13.53
CA GLU A 129 4.13 -11.24 14.04
C GLU A 129 4.58 -10.20 13.00
N VAL A 130 4.77 -10.62 11.75
CA VAL A 130 5.10 -9.72 10.63
C VAL A 130 4.02 -8.66 10.46
N ARG A 131 2.74 -9.06 10.36
CA ARG A 131 1.63 -8.12 10.19
C ARG A 131 1.47 -7.18 11.38
N ARG A 132 1.78 -7.61 12.60
CA ARG A 132 1.74 -6.74 13.79
C ARG A 132 2.79 -5.64 13.70
N PHE A 133 3.99 -5.95 13.22
CA PHE A 133 5.05 -4.95 13.05
C PHE A 133 4.61 -3.85 12.07
N TYR A 134 4.09 -4.22 10.89
CA TYR A 134 3.70 -3.27 9.84
C TYR A 134 2.26 -2.71 9.98
N GLY A 135 1.39 -3.36 10.76
CA GLY A 135 -0.01 -2.97 10.93
C GLY A 135 -0.22 -1.81 11.90
N GLN A 136 0.77 -1.49 12.73
CA GLN A 136 0.68 -0.38 13.69
C GLN A 136 0.81 1.01 13.04
N ASP A 137 1.29 1.09 11.80
CA ASP A 137 1.55 2.37 11.13
C ASP A 137 0.33 2.92 10.37
N ARG A 138 -0.61 2.05 9.94
CA ARG A 138 -1.83 2.49 9.23
C ARG A 138 -2.80 3.29 10.11
N GLU A 139 -2.83 3.05 11.42
CA GLU A 139 -3.73 3.77 12.35
C GLU A 139 -3.23 5.20 12.64
N ARG A 140 -1.95 5.51 12.36
CA ARG A 140 -1.35 6.81 12.69
C ARG A 140 -1.46 7.85 11.57
N VAL A 141 -1.88 7.46 10.37
CA VAL A 141 -1.96 8.38 9.24
C VAL A 141 -3.36 9.01 9.16
N ARG A 142 -3.37 10.30 9.50
CA ARG A 142 -4.44 11.28 9.29
C ARG A 142 -4.91 11.31 7.82
N PRO A 143 -6.16 11.74 7.55
CA PRO A 143 -6.62 11.91 6.18
C PRO A 143 -5.70 12.84 5.37
N HIS A 144 -5.32 12.38 4.18
CA HIS A 144 -4.52 13.10 3.20
C HIS A 144 -5.27 14.35 2.72
N PRO A 145 -4.65 15.55 2.73
CA PRO A 145 -5.33 16.83 2.48
C PRO A 145 -5.86 17.04 1.05
N ASP A 146 -5.63 16.12 0.12
CA ASP A 146 -6.09 16.24 -1.28
C ASP A 146 -7.07 15.12 -1.72
N SER A 147 -7.85 14.55 -0.79
CA SER A 147 -9.04 13.80 -1.21
C SER A 147 -10.02 14.71 -1.96
N PRO A 148 -10.48 14.34 -3.17
CA PRO A 148 -11.42 15.14 -3.95
C PRO A 148 -12.84 14.99 -3.39
N ALA A 149 -13.05 15.45 -2.15
CA ALA A 149 -14.32 16.04 -1.75
C ALA A 149 -14.41 17.42 -2.41
N SER A 150 -14.55 17.40 -3.74
CA SER A 150 -14.75 18.60 -4.55
C SER A 150 -16.10 19.24 -4.21
N ARG A 151 -16.02 20.51 -3.81
CA ARG A 151 -16.82 21.61 -4.38
C ARG A 151 -18.35 21.44 -4.38
N SER A 152 -19.00 22.23 -3.54
CA SER A 152 -20.12 23.09 -3.95
C SER A 152 -19.58 24.53 -3.99
N THR A 153 -19.17 25.07 -5.14
CA THR A 153 -19.99 25.88 -6.08
C THR A 153 -21.01 26.77 -5.37
N THR A 154 -20.70 28.06 -5.24
CA THR A 154 -21.17 29.15 -6.13
C THR A 154 -22.38 29.85 -5.52
N GLY A 155 -22.18 31.08 -5.05
CA GLY A 155 -22.83 32.26 -5.64
C GLY A 155 -23.87 32.73 -4.63
N GLY A 156 -23.93 33.97 -4.18
CA GLY A 156 -23.65 35.24 -4.82
C GLY A 156 -24.58 36.24 -4.11
N GLU A 157 -24.26 37.51 -4.29
CA GLU A 157 -25.21 38.63 -4.21
C GLU A 157 -25.55 39.26 -2.83
N ALA A 158 -25.23 40.56 -2.79
CA ALA A 158 -25.95 41.68 -2.17
C ALA A 158 -25.88 41.90 -0.65
N ALA A 159 -25.07 42.90 -0.27
CA ALA A 159 -25.49 43.93 0.68
C ALA A 159 -26.70 44.72 0.10
N PRO A 160 -27.62 45.27 0.90
CA PRO A 160 -27.33 46.58 1.52
C PRO A 160 -28.00 46.88 2.89
N ARG A 161 -27.33 47.79 3.61
CA ARG A 161 -27.83 48.95 4.40
C ARG A 161 -29.10 48.80 5.27
N ARG A 162 -28.98 49.06 6.57
CA ARG A 162 -29.04 50.39 7.22
C ARG A 162 -28.61 50.29 8.68
#